data_AF-A0A7X4HHM4-F1
#
_entry.id   AF-A0A7X4HHM4-F1
#
_cell.length_a   1.000
_cell.length_b   1.000
_cell.length_c   1.000
_cell.angle_alpha   90.00
_cell.angle_beta   90.00
_cell.angle_gamma   90.00
#
_symmetry.space_group_name_H-M   'P 1'
#
loop_
_entity.id
_entity.type
_entity.pdbx_description
1 polymer ?
#
loop_
_entity_poly.entity_id
_entity_poly.type
_entity_poly.pdbx_seq_one_letter_code
_entity_poly.pdbx_strand_id
1 'polypeptide(L)'
;MHLTLTGWLHTLACSYALIIGGAMLWRAKGGAVHRRDGMRYIYAMLLANLTALGVYQLGGFNVFHILALCTLLSLAVAFASARWRKPGRYWLRIHLSAMLFSYYQLVGGLINEAFVRIPALHGQKAMAGLAQGVAMMVFLMVLSYFWGKTARSSAAAIALAALASSAQAGTLTLDLKGVQAGQGNLVIALYNSSEDFLKKPLRKLTVPAANAAMRVDLTDVPAGDYAVSLFQDINSDGKLDTRMFGIPTEPTGTSNNAKGSFGPPKYEAARFTVSADGKAIPIELHK
;
A
#
# COMPACT_ATOMS: atom_id res chain seq x y z
N MET A 1 -4.61 35.38 -5.62
CA MET A 1 -4.86 34.50 -6.78
C MET A 1 -6.28 34.75 -7.27
N HIS A 2 -6.47 35.21 -8.51
CA HIS A 2 -7.80 35.26 -9.11
C HIS A 2 -8.18 33.85 -9.57
N LEU A 3 -9.15 33.23 -8.89
CA LEU A 3 -9.75 31.98 -9.33
C LEU A 3 -10.51 32.24 -10.64
N THR A 4 -10.29 31.38 -11.64
CA THR A 4 -11.10 31.38 -12.87
C THR A 4 -12.55 31.05 -12.53
N LEU A 5 -13.49 31.43 -13.40
CA LEU A 5 -14.91 31.06 -13.24
C LEU A 5 -15.08 29.55 -13.05
N THR A 6 -14.33 28.75 -13.82
CA THR A 6 -14.30 27.28 -13.70
C THR A 6 -13.79 26.82 -12.34
N GLY A 7 -12.78 27.48 -11.77
CA GLY A 7 -12.28 27.20 -10.42
C GLY A 7 -13.32 27.47 -9.33
N TRP A 8 -14.02 28.60 -9.39
CA TRP A 8 -15.10 28.90 -8.45
C TRP A 8 -16.24 27.90 -8.52
N LEU A 9 -16.69 27.56 -9.73
CA LEU A 9 -17.74 26.56 -9.94
C LEU A 9 -17.32 25.20 -9.39
N HIS A 10 -16.07 24.79 -9.62
CA HIS A 10 -15.52 23.55 -9.07
C HIS A 10 -15.55 23.54 -7.55
N THR A 11 -15.01 24.57 -6.89
CA THR A 11 -14.95 24.67 -5.43
C THR A 11 -16.33 24.67 -4.78
N LEU A 12 -17.30 25.40 -5.36
CA LEU A 12 -18.67 25.43 -4.86
C LEU A 12 -19.36 24.06 -5.02
N ALA A 13 -19.17 23.41 -6.17
CA ALA A 13 -19.72 22.08 -6.43
C ALA A 13 -19.15 21.03 -5.44
N CYS A 14 -17.82 21.03 -5.23
CA CYS A 14 -17.15 20.17 -4.27
C CYS A 14 -17.65 20.40 -2.84
N SER A 15 -17.78 21.66 -2.42
CA SER A 15 -18.26 22.02 -1.08
C SER A 15 -19.69 21.54 -0.84
N TYR A 16 -20.58 21.75 -1.80
CA TYR A 16 -21.96 21.28 -1.72
C TYR A 16 -22.06 19.75 -1.72
N ALA A 17 -21.28 19.07 -2.59
CA ALA A 17 -21.21 17.60 -2.62
C ALA A 17 -20.70 17.03 -1.29
N LEU A 18 -19.73 17.67 -0.66
CA LEU A 18 -19.15 17.24 0.61
C LEU A 18 -20.19 17.27 1.73
N ILE A 19 -20.95 18.36 1.81
CA ILE A 19 -21.99 18.56 2.83
C ILE A 19 -23.14 17.56 2.63
N ILE A 20 -23.65 17.43 1.41
CA ILE A 20 -24.77 16.50 1.14
C ILE A 20 -24.32 15.05 1.29
N GLY A 21 -23.18 14.67 0.73
CA GLY A 21 -22.65 13.31 0.83
C GLY A 21 -22.39 12.92 2.29
N GLY A 22 -21.84 13.86 3.07
CA GLY A 22 -21.67 13.73 4.51
C GLY A 22 -23.01 13.47 5.19
N ALA A 23 -23.97 14.39 5.09
CA ALA A 23 -25.29 14.23 5.70
C ALA A 23 -26.01 12.92 5.28
N MET A 24 -25.80 12.46 4.05
CA MET A 24 -26.40 11.22 3.54
C MET A 24 -25.89 9.97 4.25
N LEU A 25 -24.66 9.93 4.77
CA LEU A 25 -24.12 8.74 5.45
C LEU A 25 -24.92 8.38 6.71
N TRP A 26 -25.39 9.37 7.47
CA TRP A 26 -26.16 9.18 8.72
C TRP A 26 -27.67 9.06 8.51
N ARG A 27 -28.20 9.34 7.31
CA ARG A 27 -29.63 9.26 7.00
C ARG A 27 -30.09 7.84 6.64
N ALA A 28 -31.39 7.58 6.83
CA ALA A 28 -32.02 6.33 6.38
C ALA A 28 -31.87 6.14 4.86
N LYS A 29 -31.62 4.90 4.43
CA LYS A 29 -31.35 4.54 3.02
C LYS A 29 -32.61 4.01 2.34
N GLY A 30 -32.74 4.21 1.03
CA GLY A 30 -33.79 3.62 0.18
C GLY A 30 -35.09 4.42 0.03
N GLY A 31 -35.37 5.40 0.91
CA GLY A 31 -36.56 6.26 0.84
C GLY A 31 -36.53 7.35 -0.25
N ALA A 32 -37.63 8.10 -0.40
CA ALA A 32 -37.73 9.20 -1.36
C ALA A 32 -36.70 10.31 -1.09
N VAL A 33 -36.48 10.66 0.18
CA VAL A 33 -35.47 11.63 0.61
C VAL A 33 -34.07 11.18 0.21
N HIS A 34 -33.73 9.90 0.43
CA HIS A 34 -32.44 9.34 0.04
C HIS A 34 -32.22 9.42 -1.48
N ARG A 35 -33.25 9.12 -2.28
CA ARG A 35 -33.16 9.24 -3.75
C ARG A 35 -32.97 10.67 -4.20
N ARG A 36 -33.73 11.62 -3.65
CA ARG A 36 -33.61 13.05 -3.96
C ARG A 36 -32.22 13.58 -3.61
N ASP A 37 -31.77 13.32 -2.39
CA ASP A 37 -30.46 13.81 -1.91
C ASP A 37 -29.32 13.11 -2.67
N GLY A 38 -29.47 11.83 -3.02
CA GLY A 38 -28.53 11.10 -3.88
C GLY A 38 -28.40 11.69 -5.27
N MET A 39 -29.51 12.11 -5.89
CA MET A 39 -29.46 12.82 -7.18
C MET A 39 -28.78 14.18 -7.06
N ARG A 40 -29.05 14.95 -5.99
CA ARG A 40 -28.36 16.22 -5.73
C ARG A 40 -26.86 16.03 -5.60
N TYR A 41 -26.44 15.00 -4.87
CA TYR A 41 -25.03 14.63 -4.75
C TYR A 41 -24.42 14.25 -6.11
N ILE A 42 -25.10 13.42 -6.90
CA ILE A 42 -24.62 13.03 -8.24
C ILE A 42 -24.45 14.27 -9.13
N TYR A 43 -25.42 15.18 -9.18
CA TYR A 43 -25.30 16.39 -10.01
C TYR A 43 -24.16 17.30 -9.54
N ALA A 44 -23.98 17.45 -8.23
CA ALA A 44 -22.87 18.21 -7.67
C ALA A 44 -21.52 17.60 -8.05
N MET A 45 -21.40 16.28 -7.92
CA MET A 45 -20.19 15.55 -8.28
C MET A 45 -19.93 15.57 -9.79
N LEU A 46 -20.96 15.48 -10.64
CA LEU A 46 -20.81 15.64 -12.09
C LEU A 46 -20.25 17.02 -12.42
N LEU A 47 -20.83 18.08 -11.86
CA LEU A 47 -20.34 19.45 -12.06
C LEU A 47 -18.89 19.60 -11.57
N ALA A 48 -18.57 19.09 -10.38
CA ALA A 48 -17.21 19.12 -9.82
C ALA A 48 -16.20 18.41 -10.74
N ASN A 49 -16.52 17.20 -11.21
CA ASN A 49 -15.58 16.43 -12.04
C ASN A 49 -15.45 17.00 -13.46
N LEU A 50 -16.54 17.45 -14.08
CA LEU A 50 -16.48 18.08 -15.40
C LEU A 50 -15.70 19.40 -15.37
N THR A 51 -15.88 20.21 -14.32
CA THR A 51 -15.08 21.42 -14.14
C THR A 51 -13.61 21.11 -13.84
N ALA A 52 -13.31 20.04 -13.10
CA ALA A 52 -11.94 19.59 -12.84
C ALA A 52 -11.19 19.22 -14.13
N LEU A 53 -11.87 18.58 -15.09
CA LEU A 53 -11.30 18.24 -16.39
C LEU A 53 -10.91 19.46 -17.23
N GLY A 54 -11.46 20.64 -16.92
CA GLY A 54 -11.12 21.91 -17.57
C GLY A 54 -10.02 22.70 -16.87
N VAL A 55 -9.41 22.18 -15.80
CA VAL A 55 -8.41 22.90 -14.99
C VAL A 55 -7.01 22.33 -15.23
N TYR A 56 -6.20 23.05 -16.00
CA TYR A 56 -4.87 22.62 -16.46
C TYR A 56 -3.70 23.31 -15.73
N GLN A 57 -3.82 23.59 -14.42
CA GLN A 57 -2.82 24.37 -13.67
C GLN A 57 -1.42 23.72 -13.58
N LEU A 58 -1.28 22.44 -13.92
CA LEU A 58 0.00 21.71 -13.92
C LEU A 58 0.54 21.44 -15.34
N GLY A 59 0.25 22.33 -16.29
CA GLY A 59 0.84 22.28 -17.63
C GLY A 59 0.28 21.18 -18.54
N GLY A 60 -0.94 20.69 -18.27
CA GLY A 60 -1.59 19.67 -19.10
C GLY A 60 -2.43 18.65 -18.32
N PHE A 61 -2.85 17.60 -19.02
CA PHE A 61 -3.59 16.48 -18.45
C PHE A 61 -2.71 15.72 -17.46
N ASN A 62 -3.23 15.45 -16.26
CA ASN A 62 -2.44 14.95 -15.14
C ASN A 62 -3.24 13.98 -14.26
N VAL A 63 -2.65 13.52 -13.16
CA VAL A 63 -3.27 12.56 -12.23
C VAL A 63 -4.63 13.02 -11.70
N PHE A 64 -4.86 14.31 -11.49
CA PHE A 64 -6.15 14.82 -11.02
C PHE A 64 -7.26 14.67 -12.06
N HIS A 65 -6.91 14.70 -13.35
CA HIS A 65 -7.87 14.42 -14.43
C HIS A 65 -8.23 12.92 -14.47
N ILE A 66 -7.25 12.05 -14.25
CA ILE A 66 -7.47 10.60 -14.14
C ILE A 66 -8.41 10.30 -12.97
N LEU A 67 -8.16 10.91 -11.81
CA LEU A 67 -9.02 10.77 -10.62
C LEU A 67 -10.45 11.29 -10.88
N ALA A 68 -10.60 12.39 -11.62
CA ALA A 68 -11.91 12.89 -12.02
C ALA A 68 -12.66 11.89 -12.93
N LEU A 69 -11.97 11.28 -13.90
CA LEU A 69 -12.54 10.22 -14.75
C LEU A 69 -12.91 8.96 -13.95
N CYS A 70 -12.06 8.52 -13.02
CA CYS A 70 -12.36 7.41 -12.12
C CYS A 70 -13.60 7.69 -11.26
N THR A 71 -13.76 8.93 -10.79
CA THR A 71 -14.94 9.35 -10.04
C THR A 71 -16.18 9.33 -10.91
N LEU A 72 -16.12 9.85 -12.15
CA LEU A 72 -17.23 9.80 -13.11
C LEU A 72 -17.67 8.35 -13.42
N LEU A 73 -16.71 7.46 -13.64
CA LEU A 73 -16.99 6.03 -13.84
C LEU A 73 -17.67 5.43 -12.60
N SER A 74 -17.18 5.76 -11.41
CA SER A 74 -17.78 5.31 -10.16
C SER A 74 -19.23 5.79 -10.00
N LEU A 75 -19.52 7.05 -10.32
CA LEU A 75 -20.89 7.58 -10.30
C LEU A 75 -21.80 6.87 -11.32
N ALA A 76 -21.29 6.58 -12.51
CA ALA A 76 -22.04 5.83 -13.52
C ALA A 76 -22.39 4.42 -13.02
N VAL A 77 -21.42 3.72 -12.41
CA VAL A 77 -21.64 2.42 -11.77
C VAL A 77 -22.66 2.51 -10.62
N ALA A 78 -22.56 3.54 -9.78
CA ALA A 78 -23.49 3.78 -8.68
C ALA A 78 -24.92 4.02 -9.20
N PHE A 79 -25.08 4.83 -10.24
CA PHE A 79 -26.38 5.12 -10.84
C PHE A 79 -26.97 3.88 -11.51
N ALA A 80 -26.19 3.20 -12.36
CA ALA A 80 -26.63 2.02 -13.10
C ALA A 80 -27.06 0.88 -12.16
N SER A 81 -26.26 0.61 -11.12
CA SER A 81 -26.59 -0.42 -10.12
C SER A 81 -27.88 -0.11 -9.36
N ALA A 82 -28.15 1.15 -9.03
CA ALA A 82 -29.41 1.57 -8.39
C ALA A 82 -30.61 1.63 -9.36
N ARG A 83 -30.38 1.81 -10.67
CA ARG A 83 -31.41 1.90 -11.71
C ARG A 83 -31.89 0.52 -12.17
N TRP A 84 -30.99 -0.44 -12.31
CA TRP A 84 -31.30 -1.78 -12.82
C TRP A 84 -31.57 -2.81 -11.72
N ARG A 85 -31.02 -2.63 -10.52
CA ARG A 85 -31.32 -3.43 -9.31
C ARG A 85 -31.45 -4.94 -9.59
N LYS A 86 -30.41 -5.54 -10.19
CA LYS A 86 -30.40 -6.97 -10.48
C LYS A 86 -30.82 -7.79 -9.24
N PRO A 87 -31.53 -8.93 -9.40
CA PRO A 87 -32.04 -9.70 -8.28
C PRO A 87 -31.00 -10.00 -7.20
N GLY A 88 -31.41 -9.96 -5.93
CA GLY A 88 -30.54 -10.14 -4.76
C GLY A 88 -30.03 -8.83 -4.14
N ARG A 89 -29.06 -8.92 -3.22
CA ARG A 89 -28.45 -7.76 -2.53
C ARG A 89 -27.11 -7.32 -3.15
N TYR A 90 -26.67 -7.95 -4.23
CA TYR A 90 -25.39 -7.65 -4.87
C TYR A 90 -25.35 -6.25 -5.49
N TRP A 91 -26.43 -5.81 -6.14
CA TRP A 91 -26.54 -4.45 -6.68
C TRP A 91 -26.39 -3.38 -5.59
N LEU A 92 -26.87 -3.66 -4.37
CA LEU A 92 -26.77 -2.76 -3.24
C LEU A 92 -25.32 -2.60 -2.78
N ARG A 93 -24.52 -3.68 -2.81
CA ARG A 93 -23.08 -3.62 -2.52
C ARG A 93 -22.36 -2.78 -3.57
N ILE A 94 -22.61 -3.03 -4.85
CA ILE A 94 -22.00 -2.23 -5.92
C ILE A 94 -22.36 -0.76 -5.76
N HIS A 95 -23.65 -0.46 -5.57
CA HIS A 95 -24.12 0.91 -5.40
C HIS A 95 -23.44 1.60 -4.22
N LEU A 96 -23.41 0.95 -3.04
CA LEU A 96 -22.80 1.51 -1.83
C LEU A 96 -21.29 1.69 -1.98
N SER A 97 -20.57 0.68 -2.52
CA SER A 97 -19.13 0.77 -2.75
C SER A 97 -18.79 1.92 -3.68
N ALA A 98 -19.51 2.06 -4.79
CA ALA A 98 -19.28 3.11 -5.77
C ALA A 98 -19.59 4.51 -5.18
N MET A 99 -20.70 4.65 -4.46
CA MET A 99 -21.02 5.91 -3.77
C MET A 99 -19.94 6.27 -2.73
N LEU A 100 -19.50 5.33 -1.89
CA LEU A 100 -18.46 5.57 -0.88
C LEU A 100 -17.12 5.91 -1.53
N PHE A 101 -16.73 5.21 -2.60
CA PHE A 101 -15.49 5.48 -3.31
C PHE A 101 -15.48 6.89 -3.93
N SER A 102 -16.61 7.33 -4.50
CA SER A 102 -16.74 8.70 -5.01
C SER A 102 -16.58 9.75 -3.89
N TYR A 103 -17.10 9.48 -2.69
CA TYR A 103 -17.00 10.39 -1.55
C TYR A 103 -15.58 10.42 -0.97
N TYR A 104 -14.91 9.27 -0.91
CA TYR A 104 -13.50 9.18 -0.49
C TYR A 104 -12.59 10.04 -1.39
N GLN A 105 -12.77 9.98 -2.71
CA GLN A 105 -12.03 10.83 -3.65
C GLN A 105 -12.27 12.32 -3.41
N LEU A 106 -13.51 12.71 -3.11
CA LEU A 106 -13.85 14.10 -2.76
C LEU A 106 -13.13 14.56 -1.48
N VAL A 107 -13.12 13.73 -0.43
CA VAL A 107 -12.39 14.01 0.82
C VAL A 107 -10.88 14.09 0.58
N GLY A 108 -10.32 13.18 -0.22
CA GLY A 108 -8.90 13.21 -0.61
C GLY A 108 -8.53 14.50 -1.35
N GLY A 109 -9.40 14.96 -2.25
CA GLY A 109 -9.27 16.24 -2.94
C GLY A 109 -9.27 17.44 -1.98
N LEU A 110 -10.19 17.46 -1.01
CA LEU A 110 -10.22 18.48 0.04
C LEU A 110 -8.92 18.52 0.86
N ILE A 111 -8.44 17.35 1.30
CA ILE A 111 -7.18 17.25 2.06
C ILE A 111 -6.04 17.82 1.20
N ASN A 112 -5.88 17.36 -0.03
CA ASN A 112 -4.85 17.87 -0.93
C ASN A 112 -4.92 19.40 -1.09
N GLU A 113 -6.13 19.93 -1.30
CA GLU A 113 -6.34 21.37 -1.46
C GLU A 113 -5.98 22.16 -0.19
N ALA A 114 -6.32 21.65 0.99
CA ALA A 114 -5.96 22.28 2.26
C ALA A 114 -4.44 22.40 2.43
N PHE A 115 -3.69 21.32 2.13
CA PHE A 115 -2.23 21.31 2.22
C PHE A 115 -1.52 22.13 1.14
N VAL A 116 -2.20 22.43 0.02
CA VAL A 116 -1.69 23.29 -1.06
C VAL A 116 -2.09 24.76 -0.87
N ARG A 117 -3.16 25.08 -0.14
CA ARG A 117 -3.66 26.47 -0.02
C ARG A 117 -3.48 27.12 1.33
N ILE A 118 -3.45 26.36 2.41
CA ILE A 118 -3.34 26.93 3.76
C ILE A 118 -1.85 27.12 4.07
N PRO A 119 -1.37 28.37 4.27
CA PRO A 119 0.06 28.63 4.49
C PRO A 119 0.64 27.85 5.66
N ALA A 120 -0.15 27.65 6.72
CA ALA A 120 0.26 26.88 7.91
C ALA A 120 0.49 25.39 7.63
N LEU A 121 -0.04 24.84 6.54
CA LEU A 121 0.09 23.43 6.15
C LEU A 121 1.07 23.20 5.00
N HIS A 122 1.57 24.27 4.38
CA HIS A 122 2.50 24.18 3.25
C HIS A 122 3.77 23.40 3.63
N GLY A 123 4.18 22.47 2.77
CA GLY A 123 5.39 21.67 2.97
C GLY A 123 5.26 20.51 3.97
N GLN A 124 4.14 20.38 4.69
CA GLN A 124 3.93 19.32 5.69
C GLN A 124 3.53 17.96 5.09
N LYS A 125 4.42 17.36 4.28
CA LYS A 125 4.16 16.11 3.55
C LYS A 125 3.75 14.93 4.46
N ALA A 126 4.38 14.80 5.62
CA ALA A 126 4.05 13.74 6.57
C ALA A 126 2.62 13.86 7.11
N MET A 127 2.19 15.08 7.46
CA MET A 127 0.83 15.32 7.94
C MET A 127 -0.21 15.13 6.83
N ALA A 128 0.10 15.50 5.59
CA ALA A 128 -0.76 15.21 4.44
C ALA A 128 -0.96 13.71 4.26
N GLY A 129 0.12 12.93 4.33
CA GLY A 129 0.07 11.47 4.27
C GLY A 129 -0.75 10.86 5.41
N LEU A 130 -0.55 11.33 6.64
CA LEU A 130 -1.36 10.89 7.80
C LEU A 130 -2.84 11.21 7.62
N ALA A 131 -3.19 12.43 7.19
CA ALA A 131 -4.57 12.81 6.95
C ALA A 131 -5.24 11.94 5.88
N GLN A 132 -4.54 11.63 4.78
CA GLN A 132 -5.01 10.69 3.76
C GLN A 132 -5.16 9.26 4.31
N GLY A 133 -4.20 8.80 5.11
CA GLY A 133 -4.26 7.50 5.78
C GLY A 133 -5.48 7.38 6.69
N VAL A 134 -5.77 8.39 7.50
CA VAL A 134 -6.96 8.45 8.35
C VAL A 134 -8.24 8.43 7.51
N ALA A 135 -8.31 9.22 6.43
CA ALA A 135 -9.46 9.20 5.52
C ALA A 135 -9.68 7.81 4.89
N MET A 136 -8.60 7.12 4.49
CA MET A 136 -8.66 5.75 3.97
C MET A 136 -9.17 4.76 5.02
N MET A 137 -8.65 4.82 6.25
CA MET A 137 -9.11 3.96 7.34
C MET A 137 -10.60 4.13 7.62
N VAL A 138 -11.09 5.38 7.66
CA VAL A 138 -12.52 5.68 7.84
C VAL A 138 -13.34 5.14 6.66
N PHE A 139 -12.87 5.35 5.42
CA PHE A 139 -13.53 4.79 4.23
C PHE A 139 -13.67 3.28 4.30
N LEU A 140 -12.58 2.56 4.62
CA LEU A 140 -12.58 1.10 4.73
C LEU A 140 -13.47 0.60 5.87
N MET A 141 -13.47 1.28 7.02
CA MET A 141 -14.35 0.96 8.14
C MET A 141 -15.83 1.09 7.74
N VAL A 142 -16.22 2.20 7.11
CA VAL A 142 -17.60 2.44 6.66
C VAL A 142 -18.00 1.45 5.56
N LEU A 143 -17.10 1.18 4.60
CA LEU A 143 -17.32 0.19 3.55
C LEU A 143 -17.58 -1.20 4.15
N SER A 144 -16.73 -1.61 5.10
CA SER A 144 -16.83 -2.90 5.80
C SER A 144 -18.15 -3.03 6.56
N TYR A 145 -18.56 -1.97 7.26
CA TYR A 145 -19.84 -1.93 7.96
C TYR A 145 -21.03 -2.18 7.02
N PHE A 146 -21.06 -1.50 5.86
CA PHE A 146 -22.13 -1.67 4.88
C PHE A 146 -22.07 -3.01 4.16
N TRP A 147 -20.88 -3.53 3.88
CA TRP A 147 -20.69 -4.87 3.34
C TRP A 147 -21.17 -5.93 4.31
N GLY A 148 -20.85 -5.83 5.60
CA GLY A 148 -21.33 -6.72 6.65
C GLY A 148 -22.85 -6.76 6.74
N LYS A 149 -23.52 -5.60 6.69
CA LYS A 149 -25.00 -5.52 6.70
C LYS A 149 -25.68 -6.09 5.45
N THR A 150 -24.96 -6.17 4.34
CA THR A 150 -25.49 -6.64 3.05
C THR A 150 -25.00 -8.04 2.67
N ALA A 151 -24.06 -8.60 3.43
CA ALA A 151 -23.62 -9.99 3.39
C ALA A 151 -24.75 -10.93 3.85
N ARG A 152 -24.99 -12.03 3.12
CA ARG A 152 -25.80 -13.17 3.61
C ARG A 152 -24.92 -14.28 4.20
N SER A 153 -23.61 -14.17 4.13
CA SER A 153 -22.64 -15.18 4.61
C SER A 153 -21.28 -14.55 4.86
N SER A 154 -20.63 -14.96 5.93
CA SER A 154 -19.44 -14.39 6.60
C SER A 154 -18.12 -14.44 5.82
N ALA A 155 -18.11 -14.90 4.56
CA ALA A 155 -16.88 -15.15 3.81
C ALA A 155 -16.08 -13.86 3.48
N ALA A 156 -16.78 -12.74 3.22
CA ALA A 156 -16.11 -11.47 2.90
C ALA A 156 -15.51 -10.77 4.13
N ALA A 157 -16.11 -10.96 5.31
CA ALA A 157 -15.58 -10.41 6.57
C ALA A 157 -14.35 -11.20 7.04
N ILE A 158 -14.33 -12.52 6.82
CA ILE A 158 -13.16 -13.37 7.10
C ILE A 158 -11.98 -12.99 6.19
N ALA A 159 -12.22 -12.69 4.91
CA ALA A 159 -11.18 -12.25 3.99
C ALA A 159 -10.56 -10.89 4.35
N LEU A 160 -11.36 -9.95 4.89
CA LEU A 160 -10.86 -8.63 5.29
C LEU A 160 -10.17 -8.65 6.68
N ALA A 161 -10.64 -9.48 7.60
CA ALA A 161 -9.96 -9.73 8.87
C ALA A 161 -8.62 -10.47 8.66
N ALA A 162 -8.55 -11.39 7.70
CA ALA A 162 -7.30 -12.06 7.33
C ALA A 162 -6.25 -11.09 6.72
N LEU A 163 -6.70 -10.00 6.07
CA LEU A 163 -5.81 -8.94 5.56
C LEU A 163 -5.39 -7.94 6.64
N ALA A 164 -6.17 -7.79 7.73
CA ALA A 164 -5.82 -6.93 8.86
C ALA A 164 -4.86 -7.62 9.84
N SER A 165 -4.93 -8.96 9.97
CA SER A 165 -4.06 -9.74 10.85
C SER A 165 -2.65 -10.02 10.27
N SER A 166 -2.36 -9.59 9.04
CA SER A 166 -1.03 -9.74 8.42
C SER A 166 -0.12 -8.50 8.57
N ALA A 167 -0.55 -7.50 9.35
CA ALA A 167 0.18 -6.23 9.52
C ALA A 167 1.08 -6.17 10.76
N GLN A 168 1.26 -7.26 11.51
CA GLN A 168 2.27 -7.31 12.57
C GLN A 168 3.65 -7.50 11.95
N ALA A 169 4.49 -6.47 12.04
CA ALA A 169 5.87 -6.50 11.60
C ALA A 169 6.81 -6.40 12.81
N GLY A 170 7.76 -7.34 12.90
CA GLY A 170 8.78 -7.38 13.94
C GLY A 170 10.16 -7.00 13.39
N THR A 171 11.17 -7.01 14.27
CA THR A 171 12.58 -6.83 13.88
C THR A 171 13.24 -8.18 13.67
N LEU A 172 13.77 -8.42 12.47
CA LEU A 172 14.65 -9.54 12.19
C LEU A 172 16.09 -9.12 12.42
N THR A 173 16.73 -9.68 13.43
CA THR A 173 18.14 -9.47 13.70
C THR A 173 18.99 -10.61 13.15
N LEU A 174 20.02 -10.27 12.40
CA LEU A 174 21.04 -11.18 11.90
C LEU A 174 22.30 -11.06 12.74
N ASP A 175 22.66 -12.12 13.46
CA ASP A 175 23.91 -12.23 14.22
C ASP A 175 24.96 -12.91 13.32
N LEU A 176 25.74 -12.09 12.62
CA LEU A 176 26.69 -12.51 11.59
C LEU A 176 28.05 -12.85 12.20
N LYS A 177 28.66 -13.94 11.73
CA LYS A 177 30.03 -14.37 12.07
C LYS A 177 30.80 -14.77 10.81
N GLY A 178 32.12 -14.74 10.88
CA GLY A 178 32.98 -15.14 9.75
C GLY A 178 33.12 -14.05 8.68
N VAL A 179 32.77 -12.82 9.01
CA VAL A 179 32.95 -11.65 8.14
C VAL A 179 34.44 -11.31 8.07
N GLN A 180 34.96 -11.01 6.89
CA GLN A 180 36.33 -10.49 6.76
C GLN A 180 36.33 -8.99 7.09
N ALA A 181 36.64 -8.66 8.34
CA ALA A 181 36.59 -7.29 8.84
C ALA A 181 37.41 -6.32 7.99
N GLY A 182 36.84 -5.15 7.69
CA GLY A 182 37.46 -4.07 6.94
C GLY A 182 37.49 -4.26 5.42
N GLN A 183 36.91 -5.35 4.87
CA GLN A 183 36.96 -5.65 3.44
C GLN A 183 35.58 -5.52 2.78
N GLY A 184 35.39 -4.45 2.02
CA GLY A 184 34.18 -4.27 1.21
C GLY A 184 32.89 -4.22 2.03
N ASN A 185 31.82 -4.78 1.45
CA ASN A 185 30.46 -4.68 2.00
C ASN A 185 29.79 -6.04 2.15
N LEU A 186 28.92 -6.20 3.14
CA LEU A 186 27.98 -7.30 3.23
C LEU A 186 26.72 -6.95 2.46
N VAL A 187 26.40 -7.77 1.46
CA VAL A 187 25.17 -7.69 0.68
C VAL A 187 24.21 -8.72 1.22
N ILE A 188 23.12 -8.27 1.85
CA ILE A 188 22.13 -9.09 2.53
C ILE A 188 20.81 -9.05 1.76
N ALA A 189 20.27 -10.21 1.43
CA ALA A 189 19.05 -10.39 0.65
C ALA A 189 18.03 -11.24 1.43
N LEU A 190 16.84 -10.68 1.62
CA LEU A 190 15.69 -11.34 2.26
C LEU A 190 14.71 -11.83 1.20
N TYR A 191 14.20 -13.05 1.35
CA TYR A 191 13.27 -13.70 0.44
C TYR A 191 12.08 -14.28 1.22
N ASN A 192 10.91 -14.34 0.59
CA ASN A 192 9.66 -14.88 1.16
C ASN A 192 8.99 -15.95 0.28
N SER A 193 9.66 -16.40 -0.77
CA SER A 193 9.15 -17.44 -1.69
C SER A 193 10.28 -18.34 -2.17
N SER A 194 9.97 -19.60 -2.45
CA SER A 194 10.92 -20.54 -3.04
C SER A 194 11.22 -20.23 -4.51
N GLU A 195 10.28 -19.63 -5.24
CA GLU A 195 10.42 -19.28 -6.66
C GLU A 195 11.47 -18.17 -6.88
N ASP A 196 11.45 -17.16 -6.00
CA ASP A 196 12.31 -15.98 -6.08
C ASP A 196 13.64 -16.15 -5.35
N PHE A 197 13.79 -17.20 -4.54
CA PHE A 197 15.00 -17.43 -3.76
C PHE A 197 16.25 -17.41 -4.64
N LEU A 198 17.23 -16.57 -4.27
CA LEU A 198 18.47 -16.29 -5.01
C LEU A 198 18.31 -15.63 -6.39
N LYS A 199 17.10 -15.22 -6.76
CA LYS A 199 16.81 -14.50 -8.02
C LYS A 199 16.33 -13.08 -7.78
N LYS A 200 15.26 -12.91 -6.98
CA LYS A 200 14.59 -11.63 -6.77
C LYS A 200 14.34 -11.40 -5.27
N PRO A 201 15.19 -10.62 -4.58
CA PRO A 201 14.99 -10.37 -3.16
C PRO A 201 13.75 -9.53 -2.91
N LEU A 202 13.03 -9.83 -1.82
CA LEU A 202 11.99 -8.98 -1.26
C LEU A 202 12.59 -7.67 -0.74
N ARG A 203 13.74 -7.76 -0.06
CA ARG A 203 14.51 -6.61 0.43
C ARG A 203 15.99 -6.92 0.29
N LYS A 204 16.78 -5.93 -0.14
CA LYS A 204 18.24 -6.00 -0.24
C LYS A 204 18.83 -4.87 0.59
N LEU A 205 19.84 -5.17 1.41
CA LEU A 205 20.61 -4.21 2.18
C LEU A 205 22.09 -4.40 1.88
N THR A 206 22.84 -3.31 1.90
CA THR A 206 24.30 -3.33 1.81
C THR A 206 24.84 -2.59 3.02
N VAL A 207 25.70 -3.24 3.80
CA VAL A 207 26.32 -2.64 5.00
C VAL A 207 27.84 -2.82 4.95
N PRO A 208 28.65 -1.85 5.41
CA PRO A 208 30.09 -2.01 5.47
C PRO A 208 30.49 -3.21 6.32
N ALA A 209 31.44 -4.04 5.86
CA ALA A 209 31.93 -5.19 6.59
C ALA A 209 32.90 -4.78 7.72
N ALA A 210 32.40 -4.02 8.70
CA ALA A 210 33.25 -3.32 9.67
C ALA A 210 33.95 -4.26 10.67
N ASN A 211 33.30 -5.34 11.11
CA ASN A 211 33.80 -6.24 12.15
C ASN A 211 33.63 -7.70 11.75
N ALA A 212 34.41 -8.60 12.36
CA ALA A 212 34.36 -10.04 12.08
C ALA A 212 33.06 -10.70 12.57
N ALA A 213 32.45 -10.10 13.60
CA ALA A 213 31.11 -10.40 14.07
C ALA A 213 30.28 -9.11 14.05
N MET A 214 29.07 -9.18 13.51
CA MET A 214 28.20 -8.02 13.32
C MET A 214 26.76 -8.37 13.60
N ARG A 215 26.00 -7.42 14.13
CA ARG A 215 24.56 -7.52 14.30
C ARG A 215 23.91 -6.57 13.30
N VAL A 216 23.02 -7.10 12.46
CA VAL A 216 22.30 -6.31 11.45
C VAL A 216 20.80 -6.46 11.65
N ASP A 217 20.12 -5.35 11.88
CA ASP A 217 18.68 -5.33 12.11
C ASP A 217 17.91 -4.95 10.85
N LEU A 218 16.94 -5.80 10.50
CA LEU A 218 15.93 -5.53 9.49
C LEU A 218 14.62 -5.22 10.23
N THR A 219 14.25 -3.94 10.32
CA THR A 219 12.98 -3.51 10.91
C THR A 219 11.82 -3.72 9.95
N ASP A 220 10.61 -3.71 10.49
CA ASP A 220 9.37 -3.75 9.71
C ASP A 220 9.30 -5.00 8.80
N VAL A 221 9.69 -6.16 9.34
CA VAL A 221 9.55 -7.46 8.67
C VAL A 221 8.23 -8.08 9.11
N PRO A 222 7.23 -8.21 8.22
CA PRO A 222 5.97 -8.85 8.55
C PRO A 222 6.15 -10.25 9.12
N ALA A 223 5.22 -10.71 9.96
CA ALA A 223 5.21 -12.10 10.40
C ALA A 223 5.03 -13.04 9.19
N GLY A 224 5.87 -14.06 9.08
CA GLY A 224 5.87 -14.95 7.92
C GLY A 224 7.11 -15.82 7.81
N ASP A 225 7.17 -16.62 6.75
CA ASP A 225 8.31 -17.46 6.42
C ASP A 225 9.28 -16.72 5.50
N TYR A 226 10.56 -16.75 5.85
CA TYR A 226 11.62 -16.08 5.12
C TYR A 226 12.86 -16.94 4.96
N ALA A 227 13.70 -16.58 4.00
CA ALA A 227 15.08 -17.04 3.90
C ALA A 227 16.00 -15.84 3.68
N VAL A 228 17.22 -15.91 4.21
CA VAL A 228 18.26 -14.90 4.04
C VAL A 228 19.41 -15.53 3.27
N SER A 229 19.89 -14.82 2.27
CA SER A 229 21.19 -15.07 1.64
C SER A 229 22.03 -13.82 1.78
N LEU A 230 23.31 -13.99 2.04
CA LEU A 230 24.24 -12.88 2.09
C LEU A 230 25.59 -13.29 1.54
N PHE A 231 26.30 -12.32 0.98
CA PHE A 231 27.67 -12.47 0.56
C PHE A 231 28.46 -11.22 0.89
N GLN A 232 29.76 -11.38 1.03
CA GLN A 232 30.68 -10.28 1.23
C GLN A 232 31.28 -9.85 -0.10
N ASP A 233 30.83 -8.71 -0.59
CA ASP A 233 31.34 -8.04 -1.78
C ASP A 233 32.64 -7.30 -1.44
N ILE A 234 33.78 -7.96 -1.67
CA ILE A 234 35.10 -7.47 -1.32
C ILE A 234 35.52 -6.36 -2.30
N ASN A 235 35.14 -6.48 -3.57
CA ASN A 235 35.54 -5.55 -4.64
C ASN A 235 34.59 -4.34 -4.81
N SER A 236 33.46 -4.34 -4.12
CA SER A 236 32.41 -3.31 -4.12
C SER A 236 31.66 -3.12 -5.46
N ASP A 237 31.51 -4.18 -6.27
CA ASP A 237 30.77 -4.14 -7.53
C ASP A 237 29.27 -4.49 -7.40
N GLY A 238 28.84 -4.86 -6.20
CA GLY A 238 27.47 -5.20 -5.84
C GLY A 238 27.00 -6.59 -6.26
N LYS A 239 27.91 -7.43 -6.78
CA LYS A 239 27.66 -8.78 -7.29
C LYS A 239 28.56 -9.80 -6.57
N LEU A 240 28.12 -11.04 -6.57
CA LEU A 240 28.91 -12.14 -6.03
C LEU A 240 29.88 -12.60 -7.12
N ASP A 241 31.18 -12.48 -6.85
CA ASP A 241 32.18 -13.02 -7.74
C ASP A 241 32.20 -14.56 -7.67
N THR A 242 32.26 -15.18 -8.85
CA THR A 242 32.27 -16.65 -8.99
C THR A 242 33.35 -17.13 -9.96
N ARG A 243 33.89 -18.31 -9.68
CA ARG A 243 34.81 -19.07 -10.55
C ARG A 243 34.03 -19.98 -11.51
N MET A 244 34.77 -20.83 -12.21
CA MET A 244 34.23 -21.91 -13.03
C MET A 244 33.17 -22.72 -12.25
N PHE A 245 32.07 -23.07 -12.92
CA PHE A 245 30.90 -23.74 -12.33
C PHE A 245 30.15 -22.94 -11.25
N GLY A 246 30.33 -21.61 -11.17
CA GLY A 246 29.55 -20.74 -10.29
C GLY A 246 29.97 -20.80 -8.81
N ILE A 247 31.17 -21.30 -8.53
CA ILE A 247 31.71 -21.41 -7.17
C ILE A 247 32.06 -20.00 -6.66
N PRO A 248 31.49 -19.53 -5.54
CA PRO A 248 31.82 -18.22 -4.98
C PRO A 248 33.32 -18.07 -4.69
N THR A 249 33.90 -16.92 -5.04
CA THR A 249 35.27 -16.56 -4.60
C THR A 249 35.28 -15.77 -3.30
N GLU A 250 34.13 -15.24 -2.95
CA GLU A 250 33.89 -14.40 -1.80
C GLU A 250 33.08 -15.14 -0.73
N PRO A 251 33.21 -14.77 0.56
CA PRO A 251 32.44 -15.37 1.63
C PRO A 251 30.94 -15.26 1.40
N THR A 252 30.22 -16.37 1.59
CA THR A 252 28.76 -16.44 1.48
C THR A 252 28.16 -17.07 2.72
N GLY A 253 26.92 -16.70 3.04
CA GLY A 253 26.16 -17.25 4.16
C GLY A 253 24.68 -17.33 3.82
N THR A 254 23.99 -18.31 4.38
CA THR A 254 22.54 -18.44 4.27
C THR A 254 21.93 -18.73 5.63
N SER A 255 20.67 -18.34 5.82
CA SER A 255 19.94 -18.63 7.05
C SER A 255 19.90 -20.14 7.36
N ASN A 256 19.80 -20.45 8.66
CA ASN A 256 19.99 -21.80 9.23
C ASN A 256 21.37 -22.43 8.93
N ASN A 257 22.36 -21.63 8.47
CA ASN A 257 23.65 -22.12 7.98
C ASN A 257 23.47 -23.26 6.96
N ALA A 258 22.43 -23.16 6.12
CA ALA A 258 22.08 -24.19 5.16
C ALA A 258 23.20 -24.36 4.12
N LYS A 259 23.51 -25.61 3.77
CA LYS A 259 24.53 -25.96 2.78
C LYS A 259 23.90 -26.81 1.69
N GLY A 260 24.17 -26.47 0.42
CA GLY A 260 23.82 -27.29 -0.72
C GLY A 260 24.96 -28.25 -1.08
N SER A 261 24.63 -29.42 -1.62
CA SER A 261 25.65 -30.41 -2.06
C SER A 261 26.22 -30.10 -3.45
N PHE A 262 25.43 -29.50 -4.33
CA PHE A 262 25.81 -29.10 -5.69
C PHE A 262 25.18 -27.73 -6.00
N GLY A 263 25.80 -26.67 -5.49
CA GLY A 263 25.31 -25.30 -5.60
C GLY A 263 24.71 -24.78 -4.28
N PRO A 264 23.99 -23.66 -4.31
CA PRO A 264 23.42 -23.06 -3.11
C PRO A 264 22.34 -23.97 -2.48
N PRO A 265 22.05 -23.83 -1.17
CA PRO A 265 21.00 -24.60 -0.52
C PRO A 265 19.62 -24.30 -1.13
N LYS A 266 18.66 -25.19 -0.91
CA LYS A 266 17.26 -24.95 -1.28
C LYS A 266 16.58 -24.01 -0.29
N TYR A 267 15.55 -23.31 -0.75
CA TYR A 267 14.75 -22.40 0.08
C TYR A 267 14.26 -23.08 1.36
N GLU A 268 13.79 -24.32 1.26
CA GLU A 268 13.23 -25.07 2.39
C GLU A 268 14.26 -25.31 3.50
N ALA A 269 15.55 -25.47 3.16
CA ALA A 269 16.62 -25.64 4.12
C ALA A 269 17.02 -24.32 4.78
N ALA A 270 16.96 -23.21 4.03
CA ALA A 270 17.26 -21.88 4.54
C ALA A 270 16.07 -21.21 5.24
N ARG A 271 14.86 -21.76 5.13
CA ARG A 271 13.62 -21.13 5.61
C ARG A 271 13.55 -21.06 7.14
N PHE A 272 13.12 -19.91 7.65
CA PHE A 272 12.78 -19.69 9.05
C PHE A 272 11.53 -18.80 9.16
N THR A 273 10.76 -18.98 10.22
CA THR A 273 9.58 -18.15 10.51
C THR A 273 9.94 -16.97 11.39
N VAL A 274 9.47 -15.76 11.05
CA VAL A 274 9.52 -14.53 11.87
C VAL A 274 8.15 -14.31 12.48
N SER A 275 8.08 -14.07 13.79
CA SER A 275 6.84 -13.72 14.50
C SER A 275 6.70 -12.20 14.65
N ALA A 276 5.55 -11.75 15.19
CA ALA A 276 5.28 -10.36 15.48
C ALA A 276 6.29 -9.73 16.47
N ASP A 277 6.85 -10.53 17.36
CA ASP A 277 7.85 -10.09 18.35
C ASP A 277 9.27 -9.97 17.77
N GLY A 278 9.43 -10.26 16.47
CA GLY A 278 10.71 -10.31 15.80
C GLY A 278 11.43 -11.65 16.00
N LYS A 279 12.66 -11.74 15.49
CA LYS A 279 13.50 -12.94 15.60
C LYS A 279 14.96 -12.60 15.44
N ALA A 280 15.82 -13.21 16.24
CA ALA A 280 17.27 -13.20 16.01
C ALA A 280 17.69 -14.54 15.40
N ILE A 281 18.52 -14.50 14.35
CA ILE A 281 19.13 -15.71 13.76
C ILE A 281 20.64 -15.54 13.62
N PRO A 282 21.44 -16.55 14.03
CA PRO A 282 22.85 -16.58 13.71
C PRO A 282 23.06 -17.00 12.25
N ILE A 283 23.99 -16.34 11.56
CA ILE A 283 24.44 -16.74 10.22
C ILE A 283 25.96 -16.71 10.17
N GLU A 284 26.56 -17.82 9.75
CA GLU A 284 28.00 -17.93 9.55
C GLU A 284 28.33 -17.80 8.06
N LEU A 285 29.27 -16.92 7.75
CA LEU A 285 29.85 -16.84 6.42
C LEU A 285 30.93 -17.92 6.29
N HIS A 286 30.91 -18.59 5.15
CA HIS A 286 31.89 -19.58 4.75
C HIS A 286 32.47 -19.21 3.39
N LYS A 287 33.71 -19.64 3.15
CA LYS A 287 34.39 -19.51 1.88
C LYS A 287 34.44 -20.87 1.18
#